data_AF-A0A9J6F6R6-F1
#
_entry.id   AF-A0A9J6F6R6-F1
#
_cell.length_a   1.000
_cell.length_b   1.000
_cell.length_c   1.000
_cell.angle_alpha   90.00
_cell.angle_beta   90.00
_cell.angle_gamma   90.00
#
_symmetry.space_group_name_H-M   'P 1'
#
loop_
_entity.id
_entity.type
_entity.pdbx_description
1 polymer ?
#
loop_
_entity_poly.entity_id
_entity_poly.type
_entity_poly.pdbx_seq_one_letter_code
_entity_poly.pdbx_strand_id
1 'polypeptide(L)'
;MIHLFEVGIRERDIARATGQPLSTVNRILQAFCDEDRIENLPRGRRPRATRSEQDMLIVAAAALKPSLTSVQIKSELDLSASTKTVRRRLHDVRLRNCVPAC
;
A
#
# COMPACT_ATOMS: atom_id res chain seq x y z
N MET A 1 -9.20 8.02 25.86
CA MET A 1 -10.57 8.22 25.35
C MET A 1 -11.44 7.03 25.66
N ILE A 2 -11.09 5.85 25.13
CA ILE A 2 -11.84 4.60 25.33
C ILE A 2 -12.00 4.28 26.82
N HIS A 3 -10.91 4.31 27.59
CA HIS A 3 -10.99 4.08 29.04
C HIS A 3 -11.95 5.03 29.79
N LEU A 4 -12.04 6.30 29.38
CA LEU A 4 -12.98 7.26 30.00
C LEU A 4 -14.43 6.93 29.63
N PHE A 5 -14.65 6.43 28.41
CA PHE A 5 -15.96 5.98 27.95
C PHE A 5 -16.40 4.70 28.67
N GLU A 6 -15.50 3.74 28.90
CA GLU A 6 -15.77 2.52 29.68
C GLU A 6 -16.15 2.82 31.13
N VAL A 7 -15.58 3.89 31.72
CA VAL A 7 -15.94 4.39 33.06
C VAL A 7 -17.28 5.15 33.07
N GLY A 8 -17.94 5.30 31.91
CA GLY A 8 -19.26 5.92 31.78
C GLY A 8 -19.25 7.44 31.63
N ILE A 9 -18.11 8.04 31.30
CA ILE A 9 -18.01 9.48 31.06
C ILE A 9 -18.63 9.83 29.70
N ARG A 10 -19.43 10.89 29.67
CA ARG A 10 -20.08 11.39 28.44
C ARG A 10 -19.05 11.90 27.43
N GLU A 11 -19.32 11.72 26.14
CA GLU A 11 -18.42 12.02 25.03
C GLU A 11 -18.01 13.50 24.98
N ARG A 12 -18.93 14.40 25.37
CA ARG A 12 -18.66 15.84 25.47
C ARG A 12 -17.64 16.17 26.56
N ASP A 13 -17.68 15.44 27.66
CA ASP A 13 -16.75 15.63 28.77
C ASP A 13 -15.40 14.99 28.46
N ILE A 14 -15.39 13.87 27.72
CA ILE A 14 -14.17 13.28 27.14
C ILE A 14 -13.51 14.28 26.17
N ALA A 15 -14.27 14.93 25.29
CA ALA A 15 -13.77 15.93 24.35
C ALA A 15 -13.11 17.11 25.09
N ARG A 16 -13.75 17.62 26.15
CA ARG A 16 -13.20 18.69 27.00
C ARG A 16 -11.95 18.24 27.73
N ALA A 17 -11.96 17.04 28.33
CA ALA A 17 -10.84 16.51 29.10
C ALA A 17 -9.61 16.18 28.22
N THR A 18 -9.82 15.81 26.96
CA THR A 18 -8.74 15.46 26.02
C THR A 18 -8.34 16.60 25.07
N GLY A 19 -9.07 17.71 25.07
CA GLY A 19 -8.85 18.83 24.15
C GLY A 19 -9.10 18.50 22.68
N GLN A 20 -9.89 17.47 22.41
CA GLN A 20 -10.14 16.97 21.05
C GLN A 20 -11.54 17.38 20.57
N PRO A 21 -11.73 17.62 19.26
CA PRO A 21 -13.04 17.89 18.71
C PRO A 21 -14.02 16.75 19.02
N LEU A 22 -15.27 17.09 19.33
CA LEU A 22 -16.32 16.09 19.60
C LEU A 22 -16.50 15.12 18.42
N SER A 23 -16.32 15.60 17.18
CA SER A 23 -16.34 14.76 15.97
C SER A 23 -15.24 13.69 15.96
N THR A 24 -14.05 14.01 16.45
CA THR A 24 -12.94 13.06 16.58
C THR A 24 -13.23 12.03 17.66
N VAL A 25 -13.73 12.47 18.82
CA VAL A 25 -14.14 11.57 19.92
C VAL A 25 -15.21 10.61 19.43
N ASN A 26 -16.28 11.10 18.82
CA ASN A 26 -17.36 10.27 18.29
C ASN A 26 -16.85 9.28 17.25
N ARG A 27 -15.98 9.70 16.32
CA ARG A 27 -15.40 8.80 15.32
C ARG A 27 -14.59 7.66 15.95
N ILE A 28 -13.79 7.97 16.97
CA ILE A 28 -12.97 6.96 17.66
C ILE A 28 -13.85 6.00 18.45
N LEU A 29 -14.85 6.51 19.17
CA LEU A 29 -15.78 5.67 19.92
C LEU A 29 -16.65 4.81 19.01
N GLN A 30 -17.10 5.33 17.87
CA GLN A 30 -17.84 4.55 16.88
C GLN A 30 -16.98 3.41 16.31
N ALA A 31 -15.72 3.71 15.94
CA ALA A 31 -14.80 2.67 15.46
C ALA A 31 -14.50 1.61 16.55
N PHE A 32 -14.47 2.01 17.81
CA PHE A 32 -14.33 1.08 18.93
C PHE A 32 -15.60 0.23 19.13
N CYS A 33 -16.79 0.81 19.13
CA CYS A 33 -18.04 0.08 19.34
C CYS A 33 -18.41 -0.85 18.17
N ASP A 34 -18.17 -0.42 16.93
CA ASP A 34 -18.61 -1.15 15.73
C ASP A 34 -17.57 -2.16 15.23
N GLU A 35 -16.28 -1.82 15.32
CA GLU A 35 -15.17 -2.61 14.74
C GLU A 35 -14.23 -3.21 15.80
N ASP A 36 -14.45 -2.94 17.10
CA ASP A 36 -13.52 -3.24 18.21
C ASP A 36 -12.09 -2.73 17.94
N ARG A 37 -12.00 -1.59 17.24
CA ARG A 37 -10.73 -1.10 16.69
C ARG A 37 -10.24 0.16 17.39
N ILE A 38 -9.04 0.06 17.95
CA ILE A 38 -8.35 1.18 18.62
C ILE A 38 -7.36 1.88 17.67
N GLU A 39 -6.78 1.14 16.74
CA GLU A 39 -5.75 1.65 15.84
C GLU A 39 -6.33 2.30 14.57
N ASN A 40 -5.53 3.04 13.83
CA ASN A 40 -5.93 3.58 12.53
C ASN A 40 -5.94 2.49 11.45
N LEU A 41 -6.94 2.50 10.56
CA LEU A 41 -7.02 1.57 9.45
C LEU A 41 -5.84 1.87 8.52
N PRO A 42 -5.16 0.85 7.98
CA PRO A 42 -4.21 1.08 6.92
C PRO A 42 -4.89 1.87 5.80
N ARG A 43 -4.32 3.04 5.48
CA ARG A 43 -4.86 3.88 4.41
C ARG A 43 -4.78 3.13 3.09
N GLY A 44 -5.84 3.19 2.30
CA GLY A 44 -5.85 2.68 0.93
C GLY A 44 -4.70 3.29 0.14
N ARG A 45 -3.82 2.45 -0.40
CA ARG A 45 -2.75 2.89 -1.30
C ARG A 45 -3.31 3.05 -2.71
N ARG A 46 -2.69 3.92 -3.51
CA ARG A 46 -2.99 4.02 -4.94
C ARG A 46 -2.88 2.64 -5.59
N PRO A 47 -3.87 2.21 -6.41
CA PRO A 47 -3.82 0.93 -7.10
C PRO A 47 -2.52 0.76 -7.91
N ARG A 48 -2.02 -0.47 -7.97
CA ARG A 48 -0.83 -0.81 -8.76
C ARG A 48 -1.16 -0.64 -10.24
N ALA A 49 -0.19 -0.13 -11.01
CA ALA A 49 -0.31 -0.02 -12.47
C ALA A 49 -0.23 -1.38 -13.19
N THR A 50 0.30 -2.40 -12.52
CA THR A 50 0.42 -3.77 -13.04
C THR A 50 -0.46 -4.72 -12.24
N ARG A 51 -1.02 -5.72 -12.94
CA ARG A 51 -1.70 -6.88 -12.35
C ARG A 51 -0.68 -7.94 -11.93
N SER A 52 -1.08 -8.85 -11.04
CA SER A 52 -0.21 -9.93 -10.56
C SER A 52 0.29 -10.84 -11.70
N GLU A 53 -0.56 -11.11 -12.69
CA GLU A 53 -0.19 -11.89 -13.88
C GLU A 53 0.91 -11.21 -14.71
N GLN A 54 0.78 -9.90 -14.93
CA GLN A 54 1.80 -9.11 -15.63
C GLN A 54 3.12 -9.11 -14.87
N ASP A 55 3.09 -9.04 -13.53
CA ASP A 55 4.29 -9.15 -12.72
C ASP A 55 4.97 -10.51 -12.90
N MET A 56 4.20 -11.61 -12.98
CA MET A 56 4.74 -12.94 -13.24
C MET A 56 5.40 -13.01 -14.63
N LEU A 57 4.77 -12.45 -15.67
CA LEU A 57 5.34 -12.41 -17.01
C LEU A 57 6.64 -11.59 -17.06
N ILE A 58 6.70 -10.46 -16.35
CA ILE A 58 7.94 -9.66 -16.23
C ILE A 58 9.06 -10.49 -15.62
N VAL A 59 8.78 -11.21 -14.54
CA VAL A 59 9.76 -12.06 -13.86
C VAL A 59 10.18 -13.24 -14.74
N ALA A 60 9.23 -13.90 -15.40
CA ALA A 60 9.50 -15.02 -16.30
C ALA A 60 10.37 -14.59 -17.49
N ALA A 61 10.07 -13.44 -18.12
CA ALA A 61 10.87 -12.90 -19.22
C ALA A 61 12.32 -12.61 -18.78
N ALA A 62 12.50 -12.01 -17.61
CA ALA A 62 13.82 -11.74 -17.05
C ALA A 62 14.58 -13.02 -16.65
N ALA A 63 13.89 -14.04 -16.14
CA ALA A 63 14.48 -15.32 -15.78
C ALA A 63 14.90 -16.13 -17.02
N LEU A 64 14.08 -16.13 -18.07
CA LEU A 64 14.37 -16.83 -19.33
C LEU A 64 15.50 -16.15 -20.11
N LYS A 65 15.52 -14.80 -20.11
CA LYS A 65 16.49 -13.99 -20.86
C LYS A 65 17.06 -12.89 -19.96
N PRO A 66 18.07 -13.19 -19.13
CA PRO A 66 18.66 -12.22 -18.19
C PRO A 66 19.30 -10.99 -18.86
N SER A 67 19.63 -11.08 -20.15
CA SER A 67 20.17 -9.98 -20.95
C SER A 67 19.12 -8.96 -21.41
N LEU A 68 17.81 -9.26 -21.26
CA LEU A 68 16.79 -8.31 -21.65
C LEU A 68 16.72 -7.13 -20.69
N THR A 69 16.76 -5.92 -21.25
CA THR A 69 16.56 -4.70 -20.49
C THR A 69 15.10 -4.50 -20.11
N SER A 70 14.83 -3.69 -19.08
CA SER A 70 13.46 -3.32 -18.69
C SER A 70 12.66 -2.65 -19.81
N VAL A 71 13.32 -2.01 -20.78
CA VAL A 71 12.67 -1.40 -21.95
C VAL A 71 12.22 -2.48 -22.94
N GLN A 72 13.09 -3.45 -23.22
CA GLN A 72 12.77 -4.57 -24.08
C GLN A 72 11.68 -5.45 -23.48
N ILE A 73 11.74 -5.76 -22.18
CA ILE A 73 10.69 -6.52 -21.48
C ILE A 73 9.34 -5.80 -21.57
N LYS A 74 9.32 -4.47 -21.39
CA LYS A 74 8.09 -3.68 -21.55
C LYS A 74 7.52 -3.82 -22.96
N SER A 75 8.38 -3.74 -23.98
CA SER A 75 7.99 -3.82 -25.38
C SER A 75 7.54 -5.23 -25.79
N GLU A 76 8.20 -6.27 -25.29
CA GLU A 76 7.89 -7.68 -25.61
C GLU A 76 6.56 -8.12 -24.96
N LEU A 77 6.23 -7.58 -23.79
CA LEU A 77 5.00 -7.89 -23.04
C LEU A 77 3.87 -6.86 -23.27
N ASP A 78 4.06 -5.88 -24.16
CA ASP A 78 3.15 -4.77 -24.45
C ASP A 78 2.51 -4.13 -23.19
N LEU A 79 3.37 -3.83 -22.20
CA LEU A 79 2.90 -3.34 -20.90
C LEU A 79 2.58 -1.85 -20.95
N SER A 80 1.37 -1.47 -20.52
CA SER A 80 0.98 -0.07 -20.32
C SER A 80 1.76 0.62 -19.19
N ALA A 81 2.37 -0.16 -18.30
CA ALA A 81 3.16 0.35 -17.18
C ALA A 81 4.47 1.03 -17.65
N SER A 82 4.94 2.02 -16.89
CA SER A 82 6.21 2.69 -17.18
C SER A 82 7.40 1.72 -17.09
N THR A 83 8.49 2.00 -17.81
CA THR A 83 9.75 1.24 -17.72
C THR A 83 10.30 1.23 -16.29
N LYS A 84 10.11 2.32 -15.54
CA LYS A 84 10.44 2.42 -14.11
C LYS A 84 9.60 1.45 -13.26
N THR A 85 8.33 1.24 -13.61
CA THR A 85 7.47 0.24 -12.94
C THR A 85 8.01 -1.16 -13.19
N VAL A 86 8.35 -1.50 -14.43
CA VAL A 86 8.95 -2.81 -14.78
C VAL A 86 10.25 -3.04 -13.99
N ARG A 87 11.16 -2.06 -13.97
CA ARG A 87 12.40 -2.14 -13.17
C ARG A 87 12.11 -2.34 -11.68
N ARG A 88 11.11 -1.65 -11.14
CA ARG A 88 10.71 -1.81 -9.74
C ARG A 88 10.18 -3.23 -9.47
N ARG A 89 9.42 -3.83 -10.39
CA ARG A 89 8.97 -5.22 -10.26
C ARG A 89 10.11 -6.23 -10.24
N LEU A 90 11.10 -6.04 -11.10
CA LEU A 90 12.31 -6.86 -11.07
C LEU A 90 13.06 -6.69 -9.74
N HIS A 91 13.18 -5.47 -9.24
CA HIS A 91 13.82 -5.20 -7.97
C HIS A 91 13.06 -5.76 -6.76
N ASP A 92 11.71 -5.75 -6.80
CA ASP A 92 10.86 -6.35 -5.75
C ASP A 92 11.18 -7.84 -5.56
N VAL A 93 11.63 -8.54 -6.62
CA VAL A 93 12.09 -9.95 -6.59
C VAL A 93 13.61 -10.12 -6.65
N ARG A 94 14.37 -9.04 -6.40
CA ARG A 94 15.85 -9.00 -6.41
C ARG A 94 16.51 -9.35 -7.75
N LEU A 95 15.79 -9.28 -8.86
CA LEU A 95 16.36 -9.39 -10.20
C LEU A 95 16.96 -8.06 -10.67
N ARG A 96 18.17 -8.11 -11.22
CA ARG A 96 18.86 -6.95 -11.81
C ARG A 96 19.05 -7.20 -13.29
N ASN A 97 18.27 -6.50 -14.11
CA ASN A 97 18.43 -6.51 -15.56
C ASN A 97 19.18 -5.24 -15.99
N CYS A 98 20.49 -5.23 -15.69
CA CYS A 98 21.43 -4.22 -16.20
C CYS A 98 22.45 -4.94 -17.07
N VAL A 99 22.44 -4.68 -18.38
CA VAL A 99 23.53 -5.11 -19.25
C VAL A 99 24.42 -3.88 -19.51
N PRO A 100 25.70 -3.86 -19.10
CA PRO A 100 26.68 -3.02 -19.77
C PRO A 100 26.88 -3.60 -21.17
N ALA A 101 26.52 -2.84 -22.20
CA ALA A 101 26.85 -3.22 -23.57
C ALA A 101 28.38 -3.21 -23.72
N CYS A 102 28.94 -4.28 -24.28
CA CYS A 102 30.29 -4.28 -24.84
C CYS A 102 30.41 -3.24 -25.96
#